data_AF-A0A0Q8D6N4-F1
#
_entry.id   AF-A0A0Q8D6N4-F1
#
_cell.length_a   1.000
_cell.length_b   1.000
_cell.length_c   1.000
_cell.angle_alpha   90.00
_cell.angle_beta   90.00
_cell.angle_gamma   90.00
#
_symmetry.space_group_name_H-M   'P 1'
#
loop_
_entity.id
_entity.type
_entity.pdbx_description
1 polymer ?
#
loop_
_entity_poly.entity_id
_entity_poly.type
_entity_poly.pdbx_seq_one_letter_code
_entity_poly.pdbx_strand_id
1 'polypeptide(L)'
;MRMPHPTPTSQPLPFESDRAPVPSLEPAMAVTPAAIAAFDALVHELHPDAARVDATRLQRLATWLSAMPKEDARAVVDQRLQRLQELRAMLADPDWDCEPGVRARLDKLLAYVDDGDDLIPDRIPLLGLLDDVLLIELAWPAFAEEAEDYRDFCAYRELRHPHANGAELRASWVRERLDEIALLQQRVRVHEHHYAPAFHAAQSPFRVT
;
A
#
# COMPACT_ATOMS: atom_id res chain seq x y z
N MET A 1 0.79 7.59 -19.33
CA MET A 1 1.06 7.88 -17.90
C MET A 1 1.11 6.55 -17.18
N ARG A 2 2.24 6.15 -16.60
CA ARG A 2 2.24 5.06 -15.60
C ARG A 2 1.40 5.57 -14.44
N MET A 3 0.32 4.87 -14.09
CA MET A 3 -0.37 5.15 -12.83
C MET A 3 0.67 4.94 -11.72
N PRO A 4 0.81 5.87 -10.76
CA PRO A 4 1.67 5.63 -9.62
C PRO A 4 1.15 4.38 -8.89
N HIS A 5 2.01 3.37 -8.73
CA HIS A 5 1.66 2.20 -7.93
C HIS A 5 1.41 2.67 -6.48
N PRO A 6 0.39 2.14 -5.79
CA PRO A 6 0.13 2.52 -4.41
C PRO A 6 1.37 2.17 -3.56
N THR A 7 1.70 3.06 -2.64
CA THR A 7 2.87 2.92 -1.74
C THR A 7 2.39 2.95 -0.29
N PRO A 8 3.13 2.32 0.65
CA PRO A 8 2.70 2.20 2.05
C PRO A 8 2.63 3.57 2.76
N THR A 9 3.32 4.57 2.22
CA THR A 9 3.38 5.92 2.76
C THR A 9 3.23 6.96 1.65
N SER A 10 2.86 8.19 2.00
CA SER A 10 2.76 9.29 1.02
C SER A 10 4.10 9.77 0.46
N GLN A 11 5.23 9.26 0.97
CA GLN A 11 6.58 9.58 0.53
C GLN A 11 7.28 8.30 0.09
N PRO A 12 7.16 7.88 -1.18
CA PRO A 12 7.72 6.61 -1.63
C PRO A 12 9.25 6.59 -1.53
N LEU A 13 9.83 5.40 -1.36
CA LEU A 13 11.29 5.25 -1.37
C LEU A 13 11.87 5.65 -2.73
N PRO A 14 13.07 6.23 -2.79
CA PRO A 14 13.73 6.60 -4.05
C PRO A 14 14.33 5.37 -4.77
N PHE A 15 13.57 4.28 -4.88
CA PHE A 15 14.04 3.00 -5.44
C PHE A 15 14.08 3.01 -6.97
N GLU A 16 13.13 3.66 -7.62
CA GLU A 16 13.04 3.76 -9.10
C GLU A 16 13.78 4.97 -9.68
N SER A 17 14.37 5.82 -8.84
CA SER A 17 14.99 7.08 -9.30
C SER A 17 16.37 6.85 -9.95
N ASP A 18 16.46 7.08 -11.26
CA ASP A 18 17.65 6.88 -12.10
C ASP A 18 18.79 7.91 -11.91
N ARG A 19 18.71 8.81 -10.92
CA ARG A 19 19.66 9.93 -10.77
C ARG A 19 20.50 9.86 -9.49
N ALA A 20 21.72 9.35 -9.63
CA ALA A 20 23.01 9.88 -9.14
C ALA A 20 24.11 8.80 -9.29
N PRO A 21 25.38 9.18 -9.52
CA PRO A 21 26.48 8.21 -9.47
C PRO A 21 26.72 7.75 -8.03
N VAL A 22 26.98 6.46 -7.86
CA VAL A 22 27.17 5.81 -6.56
C VAL A 22 28.67 5.71 -6.27
N PRO A 23 29.17 6.14 -5.10
CA PRO A 23 30.49 5.72 -4.64
C PRO A 23 30.47 4.21 -4.32
N SER A 24 31.62 3.55 -4.45
CA SER A 24 31.79 2.10 -4.27
C SER A 24 31.17 1.57 -2.96
N LEU A 25 30.60 0.35 -3.03
CA LEU A 25 29.97 -0.38 -1.92
C LEU A 25 30.72 -0.15 -0.59
N GLU A 26 29.99 0.28 0.45
CA GLU A 26 30.45 0.03 1.81
C GLU A 26 30.54 -1.49 1.97
N PRO A 27 31.71 -2.07 2.27
CA PRO A 27 31.89 -3.53 2.37
C PRO A 27 31.14 -4.17 3.55
N ALA A 28 30.29 -3.42 4.25
CA ALA A 28 29.64 -3.81 5.49
C ALA A 28 28.41 -4.71 5.30
N MET A 29 27.78 -4.73 4.11
CA MET A 29 26.48 -5.39 3.94
C MET A 29 26.56 -6.91 3.70
N ALA A 30 27.74 -7.46 3.37
CA ALA A 30 27.99 -8.91 3.17
C ALA A 30 26.93 -9.68 2.34
N VAL A 31 26.16 -8.98 1.50
CA VAL A 31 25.04 -9.57 0.77
C VAL A 31 25.56 -10.39 -0.41
N THR A 32 25.15 -11.66 -0.49
CA THR A 32 25.54 -12.52 -1.61
C THR A 32 24.61 -12.31 -2.81
N PRO A 33 25.09 -12.48 -4.06
CA PRO A 33 24.22 -12.43 -5.24
C PRO A 33 23.06 -13.45 -5.19
N ALA A 34 23.27 -14.59 -4.54
CA ALA A 34 22.25 -15.61 -4.35
C ALA A 34 21.13 -15.13 -3.41
N ALA A 35 21.48 -14.45 -2.31
CA ALA A 35 20.50 -13.87 -1.39
C ALA A 35 19.67 -12.77 -2.07
N ILE A 36 20.29 -11.91 -2.86
CA ILE A 36 19.58 -10.88 -3.65
C ILE A 36 18.59 -11.53 -4.63
N ALA A 37 19.00 -12.60 -5.31
CA ALA A 37 18.13 -13.30 -6.25
C ALA A 37 16.94 -13.98 -5.55
N ALA A 38 17.16 -14.55 -4.35
CA ALA A 38 16.09 -15.13 -3.54
C ALA A 38 15.09 -14.06 -3.07
N PHE A 39 15.60 -12.92 -2.57
CA PHE A 39 14.77 -11.78 -2.18
C PHE A 39 13.96 -11.21 -3.35
N ASP A 40 14.60 -11.02 -4.51
CA ASP A 40 13.92 -10.58 -5.72
C ASP A 40 12.81 -11.55 -6.15
N ALA A 41 13.07 -12.87 -6.08
CA ALA A 41 12.06 -13.88 -6.37
C ALA A 41 10.87 -13.81 -5.40
N LEU A 42 11.13 -13.64 -4.09
CA LEU A 42 10.09 -13.46 -3.08
C LEU A 42 9.23 -12.22 -3.37
N VAL A 43 9.86 -11.08 -3.68
CA VAL A 43 9.15 -9.84 -4.03
C VAL A 43 8.20 -10.07 -5.21
N HIS A 44 8.63 -10.79 -6.25
CA HIS A 44 7.78 -11.08 -7.42
C HIS A 44 6.71 -12.14 -7.15
N GLU A 45 6.94 -13.03 -6.19
CA GLU A 45 5.92 -13.97 -5.72
C GLU A 45 4.80 -13.24 -4.96
N LEU A 46 5.14 -12.20 -4.19
CA LEU A 46 4.16 -11.34 -3.52
C LEU A 46 3.46 -10.41 -4.50
N HIS A 47 4.21 -9.76 -5.37
CA HIS A 47 3.70 -8.79 -6.34
C HIS A 47 4.46 -8.91 -7.69
N PRO A 48 3.89 -9.57 -8.70
CA PRO A 48 4.58 -9.86 -9.98
C PRO A 48 5.07 -8.64 -10.75
N ASP A 49 4.41 -7.50 -10.60
CA ASP A 49 4.73 -6.24 -11.29
C ASP A 49 5.72 -5.36 -10.50
N ALA A 50 6.27 -5.86 -9.40
CA ALA A 50 7.25 -5.14 -8.60
C ALA A 50 8.55 -4.82 -9.36
N ALA A 51 9.21 -3.74 -8.95
CA ALA A 51 10.52 -3.39 -9.49
C ALA A 51 11.57 -4.44 -9.09
N ARG A 52 12.41 -4.86 -10.04
CA ARG A 52 13.52 -5.79 -9.79
C ARG A 52 14.49 -5.27 -8.73
N VAL A 53 14.97 -6.17 -7.88
CA VAL A 53 15.95 -5.88 -6.84
C VAL A 53 17.33 -6.33 -7.32
N ASP A 54 18.29 -5.41 -7.26
CA ASP A 54 19.69 -5.67 -7.59
C ASP A 54 20.62 -4.99 -6.59
N ALA A 55 21.89 -5.41 -6.56
CA ALA A 55 22.89 -4.89 -5.62
C ALA A 55 23.08 -3.37 -5.74
N THR A 56 22.95 -2.80 -6.94
CA THR A 56 23.12 -1.37 -7.19
C THR A 56 21.95 -0.56 -6.61
N ARG A 57 20.72 -1.04 -6.76
CA ARG A 57 19.51 -0.43 -6.16
C ARG A 57 19.55 -0.48 -4.65
N LEU A 58 19.91 -1.64 -4.07
CA LEU A 58 20.07 -1.79 -2.62
C LEU A 58 21.12 -0.82 -2.08
N GLN A 59 22.29 -0.72 -2.73
CA GLN A 59 23.34 0.21 -2.32
C GLN A 59 22.88 1.68 -2.40
N ARG A 60 22.17 2.07 -3.47
CA ARG A 60 21.62 3.43 -3.58
C ARG A 60 20.68 3.77 -2.43
N LEU A 61 19.81 2.82 -2.08
CA LEU A 61 18.87 2.99 -0.99
C LEU A 61 19.58 3.08 0.36
N ALA A 62 20.56 2.21 0.61
CA ALA A 62 21.39 2.25 1.82
C ALA A 62 22.17 3.57 1.94
N THR A 63 22.76 4.06 0.85
CA THR A 63 23.46 5.35 0.81
C THR A 63 22.50 6.52 1.05
N TRP A 64 21.32 6.50 0.44
CA TRP A 64 20.30 7.52 0.66
C TRP A 64 19.86 7.56 2.13
N LEU A 65 19.55 6.41 2.73
CA LEU A 65 19.14 6.32 4.12
C LEU A 65 20.25 6.77 5.09
N SER A 66 21.50 6.42 4.77
CA SER A 66 22.67 6.80 5.58
C SER A 66 23.07 8.28 5.44
N ALA A 67 22.66 8.95 4.37
CA ALA A 67 22.94 10.38 4.15
C ALA A 67 22.00 11.29 4.95
N MET A 68 20.91 10.77 5.50
CA MET A 68 19.93 11.51 6.28
C MET A 68 20.35 11.63 7.75
N PRO A 69 19.83 12.63 8.49
CA PRO A 69 19.88 12.63 9.95
C PRO A 69 19.29 11.32 10.51
N LYS A 70 19.88 10.79 11.58
CA LYS A 70 19.46 9.50 12.17
C LYS A 70 17.97 9.46 12.54
N GLU A 71 17.43 10.57 13.04
CA GLU A 71 16.01 10.70 13.41
C GLU A 71 15.10 10.59 12.18
N ASP A 72 15.45 11.28 11.09
CA ASP A 72 14.69 11.23 9.84
C ASP A 72 14.73 9.83 9.22
N ALA A 73 15.92 9.23 9.18
CA ALA A 73 16.10 7.89 8.64
C ALA A 73 15.31 6.86 9.46
N ARG A 74 15.28 7.00 10.78
CA ARG A 74 14.47 6.17 11.67
C ARG A 74 12.98 6.37 11.41
N ALA A 75 12.52 7.60 11.23
CA ALA A 75 11.13 7.91 10.92
C ALA A 75 10.68 7.27 9.58
N VAL A 76 11.55 7.27 8.56
CA VAL A 76 11.27 6.58 7.29
C VAL A 76 11.02 5.09 7.51
N VAL A 77 11.91 4.42 8.25
CA VAL A 77 11.81 2.98 8.56
C VAL A 77 10.56 2.71 9.40
N ASP A 78 10.37 3.44 10.50
CA ASP A 78 9.26 3.23 11.43
C ASP A 78 7.89 3.40 10.76
N GLN A 79 7.74 4.32 9.81
CA GLN A 79 6.50 4.48 9.05
C GLN A 79 6.12 3.23 8.24
N ARG A 80 7.10 2.52 7.66
CA ARG A 80 6.85 1.27 6.92
C ARG A 80 6.59 0.11 7.86
N LEU A 81 7.36 0.02 8.94
CA LEU A 81 7.13 -1.00 9.97
C LEU A 81 5.75 -0.85 10.61
N GLN A 82 5.26 0.38 10.78
CA GLN A 82 3.88 0.60 11.23
C GLN A 82 2.84 0.02 10.28
N ARG A 83 3.08 0.07 8.95
CA ARG A 83 2.20 -0.59 7.95
C ARG A 83 2.28 -2.09 8.03
N LEU A 84 3.46 -2.64 8.31
CA LEU A 84 3.59 -4.06 8.59
C LEU A 84 2.78 -4.48 9.83
N GLN A 85 2.83 -3.69 10.90
CA GLN A 85 2.04 -3.94 12.11
C GLN A 85 0.53 -3.84 11.86
N GLU A 86 0.09 -2.92 11.00
CA GLU A 86 -1.30 -2.83 10.55
C GLU A 86 -1.75 -4.11 9.83
N LEU A 87 -0.92 -4.66 8.94
CA LEU A 87 -1.20 -5.93 8.26
C LEU A 87 -1.22 -7.12 9.23
N ARG A 88 -0.34 -7.14 10.24
CA ARG A 88 -0.39 -8.16 11.32
C ARG A 88 -1.70 -8.06 12.11
N ALA A 89 -2.13 -6.84 12.45
CA ALA A 89 -3.39 -6.62 13.16
C ALA A 89 -4.59 -7.10 12.33
N MET A 90 -4.59 -6.82 11.02
CA MET A 90 -5.61 -7.28 10.09
C MET A 90 -5.72 -8.81 10.04
N LEU A 91 -4.59 -9.53 10.02
CA LEU A 91 -4.61 -10.99 10.06
C LEU A 91 -5.05 -11.58 11.41
N ALA A 92 -4.75 -10.87 12.50
CA ALA A 92 -5.11 -11.29 13.85
C ALA A 92 -6.57 -10.96 14.23
N ASP A 93 -7.24 -10.09 13.49
CA ASP A 93 -8.61 -9.67 13.78
C ASP A 93 -9.62 -10.77 13.40
N PRO A 94 -10.30 -11.43 14.37
CA PRO A 94 -11.29 -12.46 14.09
C PRO A 94 -12.55 -11.90 13.43
N ASP A 95 -12.76 -10.58 13.57
CA ASP A 95 -13.87 -9.86 12.96
C ASP A 95 -13.51 -9.34 11.57
N TRP A 96 -12.32 -9.66 11.03
CA TRP A 96 -11.96 -9.42 9.63
C TRP A 96 -11.93 -10.71 8.82
N ASP A 97 -12.53 -10.69 7.62
CA ASP A 97 -12.53 -11.85 6.70
C ASP A 97 -11.56 -11.60 5.55
N CYS A 98 -10.28 -11.79 5.83
CA CYS A 98 -9.23 -11.50 4.87
C CYS A 98 -9.29 -12.42 3.64
N GLU A 99 -9.17 -11.83 2.44
CA GLU A 99 -9.18 -12.58 1.19
C GLU A 99 -8.10 -13.69 1.21
N PRO A 100 -8.43 -14.97 0.91
CA PRO A 100 -7.48 -16.07 1.06
C PRO A 100 -6.17 -15.88 0.27
N GLY A 101 -6.23 -15.26 -0.91
CA GLY A 101 -5.04 -14.97 -1.71
C GLY A 101 -4.16 -13.89 -1.07
N VAL A 102 -4.76 -12.85 -0.50
CA VAL A 102 -4.06 -11.82 0.27
C VAL A 102 -3.44 -12.40 1.54
N ARG A 103 -4.19 -13.20 2.30
CA ARG A 103 -3.67 -13.88 3.50
C ARG A 103 -2.44 -14.73 3.18
N ALA A 104 -2.49 -15.56 2.14
CA ALA A 104 -1.36 -16.41 1.76
C ALA A 104 -0.11 -15.61 1.36
N ARG A 105 -0.28 -14.43 0.73
CA ARG A 105 0.83 -13.52 0.44
C ARG A 105 1.37 -12.85 1.71
N LEU A 106 0.50 -12.42 2.62
CA LEU A 106 0.92 -11.84 3.89
C LEU A 106 1.67 -12.83 4.77
N ASP A 107 1.22 -14.09 4.84
CA ASP A 107 1.92 -15.13 5.59
C ASP A 107 3.36 -15.31 5.10
N LYS A 108 3.59 -15.25 3.78
CA LYS A 108 4.95 -15.30 3.20
C LYS A 108 5.78 -14.07 3.53
N LEU A 109 5.16 -12.89 3.42
CA LEU A 109 5.83 -11.63 3.77
C LEU A 109 6.25 -11.64 5.24
N LEU A 110 5.34 -12.01 6.15
CA LEU A 110 5.61 -12.06 7.58
C LEU A 110 6.60 -13.17 7.95
N ALA A 111 6.56 -14.32 7.27
CA ALA A 111 7.54 -15.37 7.47
C ALA A 111 8.97 -14.92 7.11
N TYR A 112 9.12 -14.04 6.11
CA TYR A 112 10.41 -13.43 5.80
C TYR A 112 10.85 -12.45 6.90
N VAL A 113 9.96 -11.54 7.32
CA VAL A 113 10.30 -10.53 8.34
C VAL A 113 10.56 -11.16 9.72
N ASP A 114 9.96 -12.30 10.01
CA ASP A 114 10.19 -13.04 11.25
C ASP A 114 11.43 -13.96 11.18
N ASP A 115 12.10 -14.08 10.02
CA ASP A 115 13.34 -14.85 9.85
C ASP A 115 14.55 -14.02 10.30
N GLY A 116 15.37 -14.57 11.18
CA GLY A 116 16.54 -13.87 11.76
C GLY A 116 17.82 -13.94 10.92
N ASP A 117 17.80 -14.66 9.79
CA ASP A 117 18.89 -14.75 8.80
C ASP A 117 18.41 -14.22 7.42
N ASP A 118 17.92 -12.97 7.42
CA ASP A 118 17.42 -12.24 6.27
C ASP A 118 18.53 -11.65 5.36
N LEU A 119 18.15 -10.86 4.35
CA LEU A 119 19.07 -10.34 3.33
C LEU A 119 20.14 -9.44 3.93
N ILE A 120 19.81 -8.66 4.95
CA ILE A 120 20.72 -7.74 5.63
C ILE A 120 20.65 -8.00 7.13
N PRO A 121 21.72 -8.55 7.74
CA PRO A 121 21.65 -8.95 9.14
C PRO A 121 21.18 -7.83 10.08
N ASP A 122 20.12 -8.10 10.83
CA ASP A 122 19.48 -7.25 11.85
C ASP A 122 20.43 -6.50 12.79
N ARG A 123 21.60 -7.12 13.08
CA ARG A 123 22.65 -6.55 13.93
C ARG A 123 23.24 -5.24 13.39
N ILE A 124 23.03 -4.89 12.12
CA ILE A 124 23.48 -3.63 11.53
C ILE A 124 22.44 -2.56 11.85
N PRO A 125 22.74 -1.58 12.72
CA PRO A 125 21.74 -0.58 13.12
C PRO A 125 21.16 0.15 11.91
N LEU A 126 19.82 0.26 11.86
CA LEU A 126 19.03 0.90 10.80
C LEU A 126 19.03 0.17 9.45
N LEU A 127 20.18 -0.35 8.99
CA LEU A 127 20.27 -1.07 7.72
C LEU A 127 19.76 -2.50 7.78
N GLY A 128 19.78 -3.14 8.96
CA GLY A 128 19.22 -4.48 9.16
C GLY A 128 17.71 -4.56 8.97
N LEU A 129 17.01 -3.42 8.93
CA LEU A 129 15.57 -3.35 8.66
C LEU A 129 15.28 -2.88 7.23
N LEU A 130 16.32 -2.69 6.42
CA LEU A 130 16.18 -2.03 5.12
C LEU A 130 15.48 -2.94 4.11
N ASP A 131 15.79 -4.22 4.13
CA ASP A 131 15.16 -5.24 3.30
C ASP A 131 13.70 -5.48 3.70
N ASP A 132 13.36 -5.48 4.99
CA ASP A 132 11.96 -5.48 5.46
C ASP A 132 11.18 -4.29 4.90
N VAL A 133 11.75 -3.09 5.05
CA VAL A 133 11.18 -1.83 4.56
C VAL A 133 11.02 -1.86 3.05
N LEU A 134 12.00 -2.42 2.33
CA LEU A 134 11.93 -2.56 0.89
C LEU A 134 10.90 -3.60 0.46
N LEU A 135 10.80 -4.72 1.17
CA LEU A 135 9.85 -5.80 0.89
C LEU A 135 8.42 -5.27 0.98
N ILE A 136 8.08 -4.58 2.07
CA ILE A 136 6.75 -3.99 2.23
C ILE A 136 6.51 -2.87 1.21
N GLU A 137 7.50 -2.04 0.88
CA GLU A 137 7.36 -0.97 -0.11
C GLU A 137 7.04 -1.52 -1.51
N LEU A 138 7.74 -2.57 -1.95
CA LEU A 138 7.57 -3.16 -3.28
C LEU A 138 6.33 -4.05 -3.40
N ALA A 139 5.96 -4.72 -2.30
CA ALA A 139 4.81 -5.61 -2.26
C ALA A 139 3.51 -4.91 -1.88
N TRP A 140 3.54 -3.65 -1.40
CA TRP A 140 2.35 -2.90 -0.97
C TRP A 140 1.18 -2.94 -1.96
N PRO A 141 1.38 -2.83 -3.30
CA PRO A 141 0.26 -2.92 -4.24
C PRO A 141 -0.56 -4.21 -4.15
N ALA A 142 0.02 -5.32 -3.68
CA ALA A 142 -0.70 -6.57 -3.49
C ALA A 142 -1.60 -6.58 -2.23
N PHE A 143 -1.46 -5.58 -1.35
CA PHE A 143 -2.15 -5.48 -0.05
C PHE A 143 -2.94 -4.19 0.11
N ALA A 144 -2.73 -3.19 -0.76
CA ALA A 144 -3.21 -1.83 -0.57
C ALA A 144 -4.74 -1.74 -0.44
N GLU A 145 -5.47 -2.44 -1.32
CA GLU A 145 -6.95 -2.47 -1.32
C GLU A 145 -7.49 -3.12 -0.04
N GLU A 146 -7.01 -4.31 0.29
CA GLU A 146 -7.39 -5.03 1.52
C GLU A 146 -7.11 -4.21 2.79
N ALA A 147 -5.93 -3.57 2.86
CA ALA A 147 -5.55 -2.74 4.00
C ALA A 147 -6.42 -1.48 4.11
N GLU A 148 -6.85 -0.90 2.98
CA GLU A 148 -7.76 0.23 2.96
C GLU A 148 -9.16 -0.16 3.47
N ASP A 149 -9.69 -1.28 2.97
CA ASP A 149 -10.97 -1.83 3.41
C ASP A 149 -10.97 -2.19 4.90
N TYR A 150 -9.88 -2.79 5.40
CA TYR A 150 -9.72 -3.10 6.82
C TYR A 150 -9.70 -1.84 7.69
N ARG A 151 -9.00 -0.77 7.27
CA ARG A 151 -9.01 0.51 7.99
C ARG A 151 -10.41 1.11 8.04
N ASP A 152 -11.13 1.07 6.93
CA ASP A 152 -12.48 1.60 6.86
C ASP A 152 -13.44 0.80 7.77
N PHE A 153 -13.31 -0.52 7.78
CA PHE A 153 -14.03 -1.39 8.70
C PHE A 153 -13.72 -1.07 10.16
N CYS A 154 -12.45 -0.86 10.52
CA CYS A 154 -12.06 -0.48 11.88
C CYS A 154 -12.69 0.86 12.30
N ALA A 155 -12.65 1.87 11.43
CA ALA A 155 -13.28 3.16 11.68
C ALA A 155 -14.81 3.04 11.83
N TYR A 156 -15.45 2.21 11.00
CA TYR A 156 -16.87 1.91 11.12
C TYR A 156 -17.22 1.24 12.47
N ARG A 157 -16.41 0.26 12.89
CA ARG A 157 -16.55 -0.45 14.17
C ARG A 157 -16.48 0.50 15.36
N GLU A 158 -15.48 1.39 15.38
CA GLU A 158 -15.27 2.37 16.46
C GLU A 158 -16.44 3.36 16.58
N LEU A 159 -16.99 3.80 15.45
CA LEU A 159 -18.05 4.82 15.44
C LEU A 159 -19.44 4.26 15.76
N ARG A 160 -19.76 3.05 15.28
CA ARG A 160 -21.14 2.53 15.30
C ARG A 160 -21.38 1.57 16.45
N HIS A 161 -20.51 0.58 16.66
CA HIS A 161 -20.79 -0.54 17.56
C HIS A 161 -19.52 -1.27 18.07
N PRO A 162 -18.82 -0.75 19.10
CA PRO A 162 -17.58 -1.34 19.60
C PRO A 162 -17.73 -2.73 20.27
N HIS A 163 -18.96 -3.20 20.51
CA HIS A 163 -19.25 -4.47 21.19
C HIS A 163 -20.17 -5.40 20.38
N ALA A 164 -20.41 -5.13 19.10
CA ALA A 164 -21.26 -5.97 18.25
C ALA A 164 -20.55 -7.26 17.81
N ASN A 165 -21.34 -8.26 17.40
CA ASN A 165 -20.83 -9.46 16.75
C ASN A 165 -20.14 -9.10 15.43
N GLY A 166 -18.87 -9.51 15.25
CA GLY A 166 -18.05 -9.14 14.10
C GLY A 166 -18.65 -9.50 12.75
N ALA A 167 -19.30 -10.66 12.61
CA ALA A 167 -19.90 -11.07 11.35
C ALA A 167 -21.08 -10.17 10.94
N GLU A 168 -21.93 -9.81 11.91
CA GLU A 168 -23.07 -8.91 11.69
C GLU A 168 -22.59 -7.48 11.41
N LEU A 169 -21.53 -7.06 12.10
CA LEU A 169 -20.91 -5.76 11.92
C LEU A 169 -20.31 -5.62 10.53
N ARG A 170 -19.54 -6.61 10.07
CA ARG A 170 -19.01 -6.67 8.69
C ARG A 170 -20.13 -6.61 7.67
N ALA A 171 -21.18 -7.42 7.84
CA ALA A 171 -22.30 -7.44 6.90
C ALA A 171 -23.02 -6.08 6.82
N SER A 172 -23.10 -5.35 7.93
CA SER A 172 -23.68 -4.00 7.98
C SER A 172 -22.77 -2.98 7.30
N TRP A 173 -21.46 -3.04 7.58
CA TRP A 173 -20.44 -2.22 6.92
C TRP A 173 -20.45 -2.39 5.40
N VAL A 174 -20.39 -3.64 4.90
CA VAL A 174 -20.46 -3.95 3.47
C VAL A 174 -21.74 -3.38 2.84
N ARG A 175 -22.89 -3.51 3.51
CA ARG A 175 -24.16 -2.99 3.00
C ARG A 175 -24.14 -1.47 2.87
N GLU A 176 -23.72 -0.77 3.91
CA GLU A 176 -23.63 0.71 3.88
C GLU A 176 -22.64 1.18 2.80
N ARG A 177 -21.52 0.47 2.58
CA ARG A 177 -20.57 0.78 1.50
C ARG A 177 -21.15 0.56 0.12
N LEU A 178 -21.87 -0.54 -0.10
CA LEU A 178 -22.55 -0.79 -1.37
C LEU A 178 -23.63 0.27 -1.66
N ASP A 179 -24.39 0.68 -0.64
CA ASP A 179 -25.39 1.73 -0.77
C ASP A 179 -24.74 3.09 -1.13
N GLU A 180 -23.60 3.42 -0.52
CA GLU A 180 -22.84 4.63 -0.85
C GLU A 180 -22.29 4.59 -2.29
N ILE A 181 -21.67 3.48 -2.70
CA ILE A 181 -21.18 3.30 -4.08
C ILE A 181 -22.34 3.43 -5.07
N ALA A 182 -23.49 2.82 -4.80
CA ALA A 182 -24.67 2.91 -5.65
C ALA A 182 -25.17 4.36 -5.76
N LEU A 183 -25.18 5.12 -4.66
CA LEU A 183 -25.53 6.53 -4.66
C LEU A 183 -24.53 7.36 -5.49
N LEU A 184 -23.22 7.12 -5.35
CA LEU A 184 -22.20 7.79 -6.13
C LEU A 184 -22.35 7.51 -7.63
N GLN A 185 -22.55 6.24 -8.01
CA GLN A 185 -22.81 5.85 -9.39
C GLN A 185 -24.07 6.50 -9.95
N GLN A 186 -25.14 6.58 -9.16
CA GLN A 186 -26.35 7.30 -9.54
C GLN A 186 -26.08 8.79 -9.75
N ARG A 187 -25.30 9.43 -8.88
CA ARG A 187 -24.92 10.85 -9.00
C ARG A 187 -24.10 11.10 -10.26
N VAL A 188 -23.10 10.25 -10.55
CA VAL A 188 -22.32 10.33 -11.80
C VAL A 188 -23.25 10.18 -13.01
N ARG A 189 -24.13 9.16 -13.00
CA ARG A 189 -25.10 8.96 -14.08
C ARG A 189 -26.01 10.17 -14.30
N VAL A 190 -26.62 10.71 -13.24
CA VAL A 190 -27.49 11.89 -13.34
C VAL A 190 -26.73 13.14 -13.78
N HIS A 191 -25.46 13.29 -13.38
CA HIS A 191 -24.62 14.39 -13.84
C HIS A 191 -24.27 14.27 -15.33
N GLU A 192 -23.96 13.06 -15.82
CA GLU A 192 -23.74 12.81 -17.25
C GLU A 192 -25.03 13.00 -18.07
N HIS A 193 -26.19 12.70 -17.48
CA HIS A 193 -27.50 12.92 -18.09
C HIS A 193 -28.06 14.27 -17.67
N HIS A 194 -27.45 15.36 -18.15
CA HIS A 194 -28.01 16.70 -17.94
C HIS A 194 -29.50 16.76 -18.34
N TYR A 195 -30.30 17.30 -17.43
CA TYR A 195 -31.70 17.64 -17.64
C TYR A 195 -31.84 18.66 -18.80
N ALA A 196 -32.70 18.29 -19.74
CA ALA A 196 -33.31 19.05 -20.84
C ALA A 196 -32.54 19.16 -22.18
N PRO A 197 -33.17 18.70 -23.30
CA PRO A 197 -32.79 19.16 -24.63
C PRO A 197 -33.11 20.65 -24.73
N ALA A 198 -32.28 21.39 -25.47
CA ALA A 198 -32.51 22.80 -25.78
C ALA A 198 -33.96 23.02 -26.25
N PHE A 199 -34.80 23.59 -25.37
CA PHE A 199 -36.12 24.05 -25.76
C PHE A 199 -35.91 25.09 -26.85
N HIS A 200 -36.52 24.83 -28.02
CA HIS A 200 -36.53 25.71 -29.17
C HIS A 200 -36.88 27.16 -28.77
N ALA A 201 -35.87 28.01 -28.68
CA ALA A 201 -36.04 29.44 -28.65
C ALA A 201 -36.26 29.93 -30.09
N ALA A 202 -37.51 29.84 -30.60
CA ALA A 202 -38.00 30.72 -31.66
C ALA A 202 -39.49 30.46 -31.93
N GLN A 203 -40.34 31.32 -31.37
CA GLN A 203 -41.44 32.05 -32.03
C GLN A 203 -42.58 32.24 -31.03
N SER A 204 -42.54 33.36 -30.31
CA SER A 204 -43.73 33.96 -29.71
C SER A 204 -44.47 34.77 -30.78
N PRO A 205 -45.78 34.54 -30.98
CA PRO A 205 -46.66 35.58 -31.47
C PRO A 205 -47.85 35.72 -30.54
N PHE A 206 -47.65 36.34 -29.37
CA PHE A 206 -48.75 36.90 -28.61
C PHE A 206 -48.58 38.41 -28.58
N ARG A 207 -49.33 39.11 -29.46
CA ARG A 207 -49.60 40.54 -29.34
C ARG A 207 -50.93 40.69 -28.61
N VAL A 208 -50.93 41.40 -27.49
CA VAL A 208 -52.13 41.90 -26.82
C VAL A 208 -52.46 43.27 -27.43
N THR A 209 -53.67 43.42 -27.94
CA THR A 209 -54.30 44.68 -28.36
C THR A 209 -54.94 45.38 -27.19
#